data_AF-A0A1X7SRA7-F1
#
_entry.id   AF-A0A1X7SRA7-F1
#
_cell.length_a   1.000
_cell.length_b   1.000
_cell.length_c   1.000
_cell.angle_alpha   90.00
_cell.angle_beta   90.00
_cell.angle_gamma   90.00
#
_symmetry.space_group_name_H-M   'P 1'
#
loop_
_entity.id
_entity.type
_entity.pdbx_description
1 polymer ?
#
loop_
_entity_poly.entity_id
_entity_poly.type
_entity_poly.pdbx_seq_one_letter_code
_entity_poly.pdbx_strand_id
1 'polypeptide(L)'
;MTENVDIPKIKEIKTRSNVERASLFLSLIKQDSVLLDQLRKKEHGKPKAIRWYDDGVELTSPSLIQCQEVVSLLTYKHMIIVIKESSPDIVCDLLPVLLQNEKVKSLDIRDTQLTQDCISSLCNLLANNKSLLNLFLTNCSIDDKAVADITNVLQTHNNTLLGLTFNNNPRITSVSAQSLSELIINNSTLTSLQITDTSISSDGILLIIQSLTINKNIKLYLGMKDKDTCTEYHDYNIIKDRVIFL
;
A
#
# COMPACT_ATOMS: atom_id res chain seq x y z
N MET A 1 -42.78 -17.24 17.85
CA MET A 1 -41.92 -17.53 19.03
C MET A 1 -40.51 -17.14 18.66
N THR A 2 -40.09 -15.94 19.08
CA THR A 2 -38.74 -15.42 18.90
C THR A 2 -37.87 -16.01 20.00
N GLU A 3 -37.06 -17.02 19.67
CA GLU A 3 -36.02 -17.48 20.60
C GLU A 3 -34.95 -16.40 20.69
N ASN A 4 -34.89 -15.78 21.87
CA ASN A 4 -33.85 -14.86 22.27
C ASN A 4 -32.51 -15.61 22.23
N VAL A 5 -31.63 -15.21 21.30
CA VAL A 5 -30.22 -15.58 21.38
C VAL A 5 -29.66 -14.96 22.65
N ASP A 6 -29.28 -15.82 23.58
CA ASP A 6 -28.79 -15.47 24.90
C ASP A 6 -27.61 -14.48 24.83
N ILE A 7 -27.89 -13.24 25.25
CA ILE A 7 -26.99 -12.08 25.33
C ILE A 7 -25.81 -12.21 26.35
N PRO A 8 -25.62 -13.27 27.17
CA PRO A 8 -24.42 -13.39 28.02
C PRO A 8 -23.11 -13.57 27.25
N LYS A 9 -23.11 -14.29 26.12
CA LYS A 9 -21.86 -14.68 25.41
C LYS A 9 -21.13 -13.50 24.74
N ILE A 10 -21.85 -12.45 24.36
CA ILE A 10 -21.27 -11.29 23.66
C ILE A 10 -20.46 -10.39 24.61
N LYS A 11 -20.85 -10.31 25.89
CA LYS A 11 -20.11 -9.52 26.88
C LYS A 11 -18.77 -10.16 27.25
N GLU A 12 -18.68 -11.49 27.23
CA GLU A 12 -17.43 -12.24 27.47
C GLU A 12 -16.39 -12.12 26.33
N ILE A 13 -16.82 -11.78 25.11
CA ILE A 13 -15.92 -11.67 23.94
C ILE A 13 -15.11 -10.37 24.00
N LYS A 14 -15.63 -9.32 24.65
CA LYS A 14 -14.95 -8.02 24.75
C LYS A 14 -13.72 -8.03 25.66
N THR A 15 -13.53 -9.04 26.50
CA THR A 15 -12.38 -9.13 27.44
C THR A 15 -11.27 -10.07 26.98
N ARG A 16 -11.41 -10.75 25.83
CA ARG A 16 -10.45 -11.75 25.31
C ARG A 16 -9.47 -11.18 24.27
N SER A 17 -8.35 -11.88 24.08
CA SER A 17 -7.33 -11.51 23.09
C SER A 17 -7.87 -11.59 21.64
N ASN A 18 -7.28 -10.84 20.71
CA ASN A 18 -7.76 -10.79 19.32
C ASN A 18 -7.77 -12.17 18.63
N VAL A 19 -6.84 -13.06 18.99
CA VAL A 19 -6.74 -14.43 18.44
C VAL A 19 -7.89 -15.32 18.93
N GLU A 20 -8.29 -15.18 20.20
CA GLU A 20 -9.42 -15.93 20.77
C GLU A 20 -10.76 -15.42 20.23
N ARG A 21 -10.87 -14.10 19.98
CA ARG A 21 -12.05 -13.52 19.31
C ARG A 21 -12.22 -14.07 17.90
N ALA A 22 -11.15 -14.15 17.11
CA ALA A 22 -11.18 -14.73 15.77
C ALA A 22 -11.59 -16.21 15.80
N SER A 23 -11.07 -16.98 16.76
CA SER A 23 -11.39 -18.41 16.90
C SER A 23 -12.84 -18.67 17.33
N LEU A 24 -13.39 -17.87 18.25
CA LEU A 24 -14.80 -17.94 18.67
C LEU A 24 -15.75 -17.46 17.58
N PHE A 25 -15.37 -16.44 16.83
CA PHE A 25 -16.15 -15.96 15.69
C PHE A 25 -16.21 -17.03 14.58
N LEU A 26 -15.09 -17.72 14.32
CA LEU A 26 -15.02 -18.86 13.41
C LEU A 26 -15.88 -20.05 13.87
N SER A 27 -15.98 -20.33 15.17
CA SER A 27 -16.83 -21.41 15.67
C SER A 27 -18.32 -21.09 15.55
N LEU A 28 -18.71 -19.83 15.78
CA LEU A 28 -20.07 -19.34 15.61
C LEU A 28 -20.53 -19.34 14.14
N ILE A 29 -19.66 -18.92 13.21
CA ILE A 29 -19.94 -18.94 11.76
C ILE A 29 -20.08 -20.37 11.23
N LYS A 30 -19.30 -21.33 11.76
CA LYS A 30 -19.41 -22.74 11.36
C LYS A 30 -20.71 -23.39 11.83
N GLN A 31 -21.35 -22.87 12.86
CA GLN A 31 -22.58 -23.42 13.43
C GLN A 31 -23.85 -22.84 12.80
N ASP A 32 -23.77 -21.64 12.21
CA ASP A 32 -24.97 -20.91 11.79
C ASP A 32 -24.94 -20.53 10.30
N SER A 33 -25.47 -21.43 9.47
CA SER A 33 -25.61 -21.25 8.01
C SER A 33 -26.49 -20.05 7.64
N VAL A 34 -27.38 -19.61 8.53
CA VAL A 34 -28.27 -18.46 8.32
C VAL A 34 -27.48 -17.16 8.41
N LEU A 35 -26.47 -17.08 9.29
CA LEU A 35 -25.60 -15.92 9.43
C LEU A 35 -24.74 -15.70 8.16
N LEU A 36 -24.25 -16.79 7.58
CA LEU A 36 -23.55 -16.80 6.28
C LEU A 36 -24.45 -16.31 5.15
N ASP A 37 -25.69 -16.77 5.10
CA ASP A 37 -26.66 -16.34 4.08
C ASP A 37 -27.10 -14.88 4.26
N GLN A 38 -27.18 -14.37 5.50
CA GLN A 38 -27.46 -12.96 5.76
C GLN A 38 -26.31 -12.03 5.39
N LEU A 39 -25.05 -12.47 5.53
CA LEU A 39 -23.87 -11.75 5.04
C LEU A 39 -23.85 -11.72 3.50
N ARG A 40 -24.14 -12.85 2.84
CA ARG A 40 -24.21 -12.96 1.38
C ARG A 40 -25.36 -12.15 0.76
N LYS A 41 -26.52 -12.07 1.43
CA LYS A 41 -27.69 -11.30 0.95
C LYS A 41 -27.49 -9.78 1.02
N LYS A 42 -26.52 -9.27 1.79
CA LYS A 42 -26.15 -7.84 1.78
C LYS A 42 -25.31 -7.40 0.58
N GLU A 43 -24.88 -8.32 -0.30
CA GLU A 43 -23.97 -8.05 -1.42
C GLU A 43 -24.66 -7.79 -2.78
N HIS A 44 -26.00 -7.81 -2.86
CA HIS A 44 -26.70 -7.55 -4.12
C HIS A 44 -26.60 -6.07 -4.53
N GLY A 45 -25.60 -5.78 -5.37
CA GLY A 45 -25.29 -4.46 -5.93
C GLY A 45 -23.81 -4.07 -5.89
N LYS A 46 -22.95 -4.85 -5.22
CA LYS A 46 -21.50 -4.57 -5.13
C LYS A 46 -20.69 -5.29 -6.22
N PRO A 47 -19.60 -4.68 -6.74
CA PRO A 47 -18.67 -5.36 -7.62
C PRO A 47 -18.10 -6.62 -6.93
N LYS A 48 -17.69 -7.62 -7.74
CA LYS A 48 -17.07 -8.85 -7.23
C LYS A 48 -15.83 -8.48 -6.41
N ALA A 49 -15.79 -8.94 -5.15
CA ALA A 49 -14.69 -8.66 -4.24
C ALA A 49 -13.34 -9.23 -4.70
N ILE A 50 -13.34 -10.27 -5.55
CA ILE A 50 -12.14 -10.84 -6.17
C ILE A 50 -12.31 -10.83 -7.69
N ARG A 51 -11.28 -10.33 -8.38
CA ARG A 51 -11.15 -10.43 -9.84
C ARG A 51 -9.76 -10.97 -10.19
N TRP A 52 -9.74 -12.11 -10.88
CA TRP A 52 -8.53 -12.71 -11.40
C TRP A 52 -8.22 -12.20 -12.82
N TYR A 53 -6.94 -12.07 -13.10
CA TYR A 53 -6.35 -11.79 -14.40
C TYR A 53 -5.28 -12.84 -14.70
N ASP A 54 -4.82 -12.92 -15.94
CA ASP A 54 -3.82 -13.92 -16.35
C ASP A 54 -2.51 -13.81 -15.55
N ASP A 55 -2.15 -12.58 -15.14
CA ASP A 55 -0.91 -12.23 -14.46
C ASP A 55 -1.11 -11.68 -13.04
N GLY A 56 -2.34 -11.72 -12.50
CA GLY A 56 -2.61 -11.05 -11.24
C GLY A 56 -4.00 -11.25 -10.66
N VAL A 57 -4.21 -10.60 -9.52
CA VAL A 57 -5.49 -10.60 -8.82
C VAL A 57 -5.76 -9.24 -8.18
N GLU A 58 -7.02 -8.82 -8.26
CA GLU A 58 -7.55 -7.65 -7.61
C GLU A 58 -8.53 -8.06 -6.52
N LEU A 59 -8.32 -7.49 -5.33
CA LEU A 59 -9.09 -7.67 -4.12
C LEU A 59 -9.77 -6.33 -3.78
N THR A 60 -11.09 -6.25 -3.85
CA THR A 60 -11.86 -5.03 -3.51
C THR A 60 -12.73 -5.31 -2.30
N SER A 61 -12.43 -4.66 -1.18
CA SER A 61 -13.08 -4.90 0.12
C SER A 61 -13.27 -6.39 0.45
N PRO A 62 -12.24 -7.24 0.31
CA PRO A 62 -12.38 -8.68 0.53
C PRO A 62 -12.68 -8.96 2.00
N SER A 63 -13.34 -10.08 2.27
CA SER A 63 -13.38 -10.69 3.60
C SER A 63 -12.10 -11.49 3.89
N LEU A 64 -11.85 -11.82 5.15
CA LEU A 64 -10.73 -12.68 5.53
C LEU A 64 -10.76 -14.05 4.82
N ILE A 65 -11.96 -14.63 4.64
CA ILE A 65 -12.13 -15.92 3.95
C ILE A 65 -11.73 -15.80 2.48
N GLN A 66 -12.13 -14.72 1.82
CA GLN A 66 -11.74 -14.41 0.44
C GLN A 66 -10.23 -14.19 0.31
N CYS A 67 -9.61 -13.55 1.30
CA CYS A 67 -8.16 -13.40 1.36
C CYS A 67 -7.45 -14.76 1.44
N GLN A 68 -7.93 -15.66 2.30
CA GLN A 68 -7.39 -17.03 2.45
C GLN A 68 -7.55 -17.84 1.16
N GLU A 69 -8.71 -17.74 0.51
CA GLU A 69 -8.96 -18.37 -0.79
C GLU A 69 -7.95 -17.88 -1.83
N VAL A 70 -7.79 -16.56 -1.98
CA VAL A 70 -6.85 -15.98 -2.95
C VAL A 70 -5.41 -16.45 -2.67
N VAL A 71 -4.97 -16.37 -1.41
CA VAL A 71 -3.64 -16.84 -1.02
C VAL A 71 -3.41 -18.31 -1.41
N SER A 72 -4.41 -19.18 -1.24
CA SER A 72 -4.32 -20.59 -1.61
C SER A 72 -4.26 -20.85 -3.12
N LEU A 73 -4.71 -19.89 -3.93
CA LEU A 73 -4.79 -19.97 -5.38
C LEU A 73 -3.67 -19.19 -6.09
N LEU A 74 -2.83 -18.46 -5.34
CA LEU A 74 -1.69 -17.76 -5.93
C LEU A 74 -0.71 -18.77 -6.53
N THR A 75 -0.28 -18.49 -7.75
CA THR A 75 0.69 -19.31 -8.49
C THR A 75 1.81 -18.43 -9.01
N TYR A 76 2.79 -19.03 -9.70
CA TYR A 76 3.88 -18.29 -10.33
C TYR A 76 3.44 -17.27 -11.40
N LYS A 77 2.21 -17.38 -11.91
CA LYS A 77 1.67 -16.46 -12.91
C LYS A 77 1.18 -15.14 -12.31
N HIS A 78 0.72 -15.16 -11.05
CA HIS A 78 0.08 -14.01 -10.41
C HIS A 78 1.15 -13.07 -9.82
N MET A 79 1.78 -12.28 -10.68
CA MET A 79 2.86 -11.35 -10.36
C MET A 79 2.35 -9.99 -9.89
N ILE A 80 1.09 -9.64 -10.20
CA ILE A 80 0.47 -8.36 -9.87
C ILE A 80 -0.65 -8.56 -8.85
N ILE A 81 -0.53 -7.91 -7.70
CA ILE A 81 -1.56 -7.93 -6.66
C ILE A 81 -2.09 -6.52 -6.45
N VAL A 82 -3.40 -6.36 -6.54
CA VAL A 82 -4.09 -5.10 -6.29
C VAL A 82 -5.04 -5.27 -5.11
N ILE A 83 -4.95 -4.38 -4.12
CA ILE A 83 -5.83 -4.35 -2.94
C ILE A 83 -6.50 -2.99 -2.90
N LYS A 84 -7.83 -2.95 -2.93
CA LYS A 84 -8.64 -1.73 -2.95
C LYS A 84 -9.64 -1.73 -1.81
N GLU A 85 -9.93 -0.54 -1.28
CA GLU A 85 -11.05 -0.30 -0.36
C GLU A 85 -11.11 -1.32 0.80
N SER A 86 -9.95 -1.70 1.33
CA SER A 86 -9.80 -2.76 2.32
C SER A 86 -9.65 -2.18 3.73
N SER A 87 -9.82 -3.02 4.76
CA SER A 87 -9.46 -2.60 6.11
C SER A 87 -7.93 -2.65 6.29
N PRO A 88 -7.36 -1.77 7.14
CA PRO A 88 -5.96 -1.83 7.50
C PRO A 88 -5.55 -3.24 7.96
N ASP A 89 -6.35 -3.86 8.84
CA ASP A 89 -6.06 -5.20 9.39
C ASP A 89 -5.88 -6.25 8.29
N ILE A 90 -6.76 -6.25 7.27
CA ILE A 90 -6.66 -7.19 6.15
C ILE A 90 -5.36 -6.97 5.37
N VAL A 91 -4.98 -5.72 5.12
CA VAL A 91 -3.73 -5.43 4.42
C VAL A 91 -2.54 -5.89 5.25
N CYS A 92 -2.53 -5.58 6.54
CA CYS A 92 -1.42 -5.97 7.42
C CYS A 92 -1.28 -7.49 7.53
N ASP A 93 -2.39 -8.23 7.54
CA ASP A 93 -2.40 -9.70 7.55
C ASP A 93 -1.92 -10.29 6.21
N LEU A 94 -2.24 -9.63 5.08
CA LEU A 94 -1.83 -10.08 3.75
C LEU A 94 -0.36 -9.78 3.43
N LEU A 95 0.18 -8.67 3.91
CA LEU A 95 1.53 -8.20 3.57
C LEU A 95 2.62 -9.29 3.75
N PRO A 96 2.71 -10.02 4.88
CA PRO A 96 3.72 -11.06 5.06
C PRO A 96 3.61 -12.16 4.01
N VAL A 97 2.39 -12.59 3.69
CA VAL A 97 2.15 -13.67 2.73
C VAL A 97 2.51 -13.22 1.31
N LEU A 98 2.11 -12.02 0.93
CA LEU A 98 2.36 -11.47 -0.40
C LEU A 98 3.85 -11.16 -0.61
N LEU A 99 4.54 -10.61 0.39
CA LEU A 99 5.96 -10.22 0.28
C LEU A 99 6.94 -11.35 0.55
N GLN A 100 6.51 -12.49 1.10
CA GLN A 100 7.29 -13.73 1.11
C GLN A 100 7.16 -14.50 -0.22
N ASN A 101 6.12 -14.22 -1.00
CA ASN A 101 5.95 -14.83 -2.31
C ASN A 101 6.89 -14.17 -3.33
N GLU A 102 8.00 -14.85 -3.64
CA GLU A 102 9.03 -14.36 -4.57
C GLU A 102 8.54 -14.10 -6.01
N LYS A 103 7.31 -14.53 -6.33
CA LYS A 103 6.68 -14.35 -7.65
C LYS A 103 5.94 -13.02 -7.75
N VAL A 104 5.50 -12.44 -6.63
CA VAL A 104 4.87 -11.11 -6.62
C VAL A 104 5.93 -10.06 -6.99
N LYS A 105 5.67 -9.33 -8.07
CA LYS A 105 6.52 -8.27 -8.60
C LYS A 105 5.92 -6.88 -8.42
N SER A 106 4.59 -6.79 -8.35
CA SER A 106 3.89 -5.52 -8.21
C SER A 106 2.82 -5.64 -7.13
N LEU A 107 2.86 -4.72 -6.17
CA LEU A 107 1.85 -4.58 -5.13
C LEU A 107 1.25 -3.17 -5.21
N ASP A 108 -0.05 -3.12 -5.42
CA ASP A 108 -0.80 -1.89 -5.54
C ASP A 108 -1.88 -1.85 -4.46
N ILE A 109 -1.75 -0.94 -3.51
CA ILE A 109 -2.70 -0.73 -2.43
C ILE A 109 -3.38 0.62 -2.68
N ARG A 110 -4.72 0.59 -2.76
CA ARG A 110 -5.54 1.78 -3.03
C ARG A 110 -6.63 1.95 -2.00
N ASP A 111 -6.94 3.21 -1.69
CA ASP A 111 -8.12 3.59 -0.91
C ASP A 111 -8.24 2.81 0.41
N THR A 112 -7.10 2.53 1.03
CA THR A 112 -6.99 1.71 2.25
C THR A 112 -6.07 2.41 3.23
N GLN A 113 -6.62 2.80 4.39
CA GLN A 113 -5.85 3.53 5.40
C GLN A 113 -4.83 2.59 6.04
N LEU A 114 -3.54 2.83 5.81
CA LEU A 114 -2.48 2.06 6.45
C LEU A 114 -2.13 2.69 7.79
N THR A 115 -2.21 1.89 8.86
CA THR A 115 -1.76 2.32 10.18
C THR A 115 -0.24 2.35 10.23
N GLN A 116 0.31 3.07 11.21
CA GLN A 116 1.76 3.11 11.42
C GLN A 116 2.36 1.72 11.70
N ASP A 117 1.62 0.83 12.35
CA ASP A 117 2.04 -0.57 12.56
C ASP A 117 2.12 -1.32 11.23
N CYS A 118 1.15 -1.09 10.33
CA CYS A 118 1.16 -1.67 8.99
C CYS A 118 2.37 -1.19 8.18
N ILE A 119 2.69 0.11 8.24
CA ILE A 119 3.87 0.69 7.59
C ILE A 119 5.16 0.09 8.17
N SER A 120 5.23 -0.06 9.50
CA SER A 120 6.41 -0.66 10.14
C SER A 120 6.60 -2.11 9.71
N SER A 121 5.52 -2.88 9.61
CA SER A 121 5.53 -4.25 9.06
C SER A 121 5.98 -4.27 7.60
N LEU A 122 5.43 -3.38 6.77
CA LEU A 122 5.83 -3.22 5.37
C LEU A 122 7.33 -2.93 5.24
N CYS A 123 7.88 -1.99 6.02
CA CYS A 123 9.31 -1.69 6.01
C CYS A 123 10.16 -2.91 6.38
N ASN A 124 9.79 -3.64 7.43
CA ASN A 124 10.52 -4.85 7.83
C ASN A 124 10.53 -5.91 6.73
N LEU A 125 9.41 -6.10 6.02
CA LEU A 125 9.31 -7.03 4.91
C LEU A 125 10.12 -6.55 3.70
N LEU A 126 10.07 -5.26 3.38
CA LEU A 126 10.83 -4.66 2.27
C LEU A 126 12.34 -4.75 2.49
N ALA A 127 12.85 -4.64 3.72
CA ALA A 127 14.27 -4.69 4.01
C ALA A 127 14.99 -5.90 3.40
N ASN A 128 14.32 -7.06 3.39
CA ASN A 128 14.87 -8.32 2.89
C ASN A 128 14.19 -8.83 1.61
N ASN A 129 13.14 -8.15 1.13
CA ASN A 129 12.44 -8.60 -0.06
C ASN A 129 13.30 -8.44 -1.32
N LYS A 130 13.43 -9.52 -2.10
CA LYS A 130 14.21 -9.58 -3.35
C LYS A 130 13.34 -9.84 -4.59
N SER A 131 12.02 -9.66 -4.49
CA SER A 131 11.09 -9.97 -5.57
C SER A 131 10.27 -8.78 -6.05
N LEU A 132 9.85 -7.91 -5.13
CA LEU A 132 8.96 -6.80 -5.39
C LEU A 132 9.72 -5.70 -6.14
N LEU A 133 9.23 -5.37 -7.32
CA LEU A 133 9.80 -4.35 -8.21
C LEU A 133 9.01 -3.05 -8.14
N ASN A 134 7.69 -3.11 -7.93
CA ASN A 134 6.84 -1.93 -7.90
C ASN A 134 5.92 -1.93 -6.68
N LEU A 135 5.88 -0.79 -5.99
CA LEU A 135 5.00 -0.54 -4.86
C LEU A 135 4.19 0.73 -5.12
N PHE A 136 2.87 0.58 -5.13
CA PHE A 136 1.93 1.69 -5.27
C PHE A 136 1.10 1.84 -4.00
N LEU A 137 1.14 3.03 -3.40
CA LEU A 137 0.39 3.41 -2.21
C LEU A 137 -0.49 4.61 -2.57
N THR A 138 -1.67 4.34 -3.11
CA THR A 138 -2.59 5.38 -3.60
C THR A 138 -3.69 5.64 -2.59
N ASN A 139 -3.84 6.88 -2.10
CA ASN A 139 -4.86 7.20 -1.10
C ASN A 139 -4.81 6.25 0.12
N CYS A 140 -3.59 6.01 0.60
CA CYS A 140 -3.33 5.06 1.69
C CYS A 140 -3.18 5.74 3.05
N SER A 141 -3.49 7.04 3.14
CA SER A 141 -3.26 7.85 4.35
C SER A 141 -1.79 7.90 4.78
N ILE A 142 -0.87 7.84 3.82
CA ILE A 142 0.56 7.98 4.06
C ILE A 142 0.86 9.41 4.52
N ASP A 143 1.62 9.53 5.61
CA ASP A 143 2.09 10.81 6.17
C ASP A 143 3.62 10.92 6.08
N ASP A 144 4.16 12.05 6.54
CA ASP A 144 5.60 12.32 6.49
C ASP A 144 6.44 11.29 7.26
N LYS A 145 5.92 10.76 8.37
CA LYS A 145 6.63 9.74 9.14
C LYS A 145 6.72 8.44 8.34
N ALA A 146 5.62 8.01 7.74
CA ALA A 146 5.59 6.82 6.90
C ALA A 146 6.53 6.95 5.69
N VAL A 147 6.61 8.13 5.06
CA VAL A 147 7.58 8.40 3.98
C VAL A 147 9.01 8.27 4.49
N ALA A 148 9.35 8.85 5.64
CA ALA A 148 10.67 8.74 6.24
C ALA A 148 11.05 7.27 6.54
N ASP A 149 10.14 6.48 7.10
CA ASP A 149 10.36 5.06 7.40
C ASP A 149 10.61 4.24 6.11
N ILE A 150 9.78 4.45 5.07
CA ILE A 150 9.89 3.74 3.78
C ILE A 150 11.16 4.14 3.04
N THR A 151 11.45 5.43 2.94
CA THR A 151 12.67 5.92 2.26
C THR A 151 13.93 5.40 2.94
N ASN A 152 13.99 5.45 4.28
CA ASN A 152 15.13 4.94 5.04
C ASN A 152 15.39 3.45 4.76
N VAL A 153 14.37 2.59 4.77
CA VAL A 153 14.59 1.16 4.48
C VAL A 153 15.04 0.91 3.04
N LEU A 154 14.53 1.68 2.09
CA LEU A 154 14.96 1.60 0.70
C LEU A 154 16.41 2.07 0.52
N GLN A 155 16.87 3.06 1.27
CA GLN A 155 18.26 3.52 1.19
C GLN A 155 19.25 2.56 1.85
N THR A 156 18.82 1.89 2.92
CA THR A 156 19.74 1.15 3.80
C THR A 156 19.74 -0.36 3.58
N HIS A 157 18.63 -0.95 3.11
CA HIS A 157 18.46 -2.41 3.05
C HIS A 157 17.92 -2.93 1.71
N ASN A 158 17.00 -2.21 1.06
CA ASN A 158 16.38 -2.68 -0.17
C ASN A 158 17.09 -2.17 -1.44
N ASN A 159 17.57 -3.10 -2.25
CA ASN A 159 18.20 -2.86 -3.54
C ASN A 159 17.47 -3.60 -4.68
N THR A 160 16.14 -3.69 -4.60
CA THR A 160 15.33 -4.46 -5.55
C THR A 160 14.15 -3.66 -6.09
N LEU A 161 13.56 -2.78 -5.29
CA LEU A 161 12.44 -1.95 -5.72
C LEU A 161 12.88 -0.97 -6.81
N LEU A 162 12.15 -0.97 -7.93
CA LEU A 162 12.40 -0.12 -9.10
C LEU A 162 11.42 1.06 -9.17
N GLY A 163 10.19 0.86 -8.70
CA GLY A 163 9.13 1.88 -8.72
C GLY A 163 8.46 2.05 -7.36
N LEU A 164 8.33 3.31 -6.92
CA LEU A 164 7.60 3.71 -5.71
C LEU A 164 6.62 4.83 -6.04
N THR A 165 5.36 4.67 -5.63
CA THR A 165 4.30 5.65 -5.86
C THR A 165 3.57 6.00 -4.57
N PHE A 166 3.49 7.30 -4.28
CA PHE A 166 2.73 7.90 -3.18
C PHE A 166 1.59 8.80 -3.71
N ASN A 167 0.78 8.29 -4.63
CA ASN A 167 -0.27 9.09 -5.25
C ASN A 167 -1.43 9.40 -4.28
N ASN A 168 -1.99 10.60 -4.36
CA ASN A 168 -3.19 10.99 -3.61
C ASN A 168 -3.04 10.81 -2.08
N ASN A 169 -1.89 11.19 -1.53
CA ASN A 169 -1.63 11.18 -0.09
C ASN A 169 -1.40 12.62 0.41
N PRO A 170 -2.47 13.37 0.75
CA PRO A 170 -2.35 14.77 1.11
C PRO A 170 -1.66 15.02 2.46
N ARG A 171 -1.38 13.97 3.25
CA ARG A 171 -0.61 14.07 4.51
C ARG A 171 0.90 14.01 4.31
N ILE A 172 1.36 13.80 3.07
CA ILE A 172 2.76 13.99 2.70
C ILE A 172 2.96 15.49 2.43
N THR A 173 3.77 16.13 3.27
CA THR A 173 4.04 17.58 3.24
C THR A 173 5.52 17.83 2.93
N SER A 174 5.93 19.10 2.96
CA SER A 174 7.34 19.49 2.74
C SER A 174 8.31 18.91 3.78
N VAL A 175 7.83 18.36 4.90
CA VAL A 175 8.67 17.60 5.85
C VAL A 175 9.29 16.39 5.17
N SER A 176 8.58 15.73 4.26
CA SER A 176 9.08 14.59 3.48
C SER A 176 10.15 14.95 2.44
N ALA A 177 10.30 16.23 2.09
CA ALA A 177 11.15 16.65 0.97
C ALA A 177 12.62 16.24 1.17
N GLN A 178 13.12 16.33 2.41
CA GLN A 178 14.48 15.90 2.75
C GLN A 178 14.65 14.39 2.54
N SER A 179 13.79 13.56 3.13
CA SER A 179 13.87 12.10 3.02
C SER A 179 13.72 11.60 1.57
N LEU A 180 12.84 12.23 0.78
CA LEU A 180 12.69 11.94 -0.65
C LEU A 180 13.95 12.32 -1.44
N SER A 181 14.56 13.46 -1.13
CA SER A 181 15.81 13.90 -1.77
C SER A 181 16.97 12.97 -1.45
N GLU A 182 17.10 12.57 -0.18
CA GLU A 182 18.12 11.61 0.23
C GLU A 182 17.87 10.22 -0.39
N LEU A 183 16.61 9.79 -0.55
CA LEU A 183 16.29 8.55 -1.27
C LEU A 183 16.80 8.63 -2.71
N ILE A 184 16.52 9.73 -3.41
CA ILE A 184 16.99 9.95 -4.79
C ILE A 184 18.52 9.92 -4.83
N ILE A 185 19.22 10.55 -3.90
CA ILE A 185 20.70 10.61 -3.94
C ILE A 185 21.33 9.24 -3.65
N ASN A 186 20.84 8.55 -2.62
CA ASN A 186 21.51 7.40 -2.04
C ASN A 186 21.06 6.05 -2.63
N ASN A 187 19.86 5.96 -3.20
CA ASN A 187 19.37 4.71 -3.79
C ASN A 187 19.69 4.64 -5.29
N SER A 188 20.46 3.63 -5.69
CA SER A 188 20.88 3.40 -7.08
C SER A 188 19.99 2.44 -7.86
N THR A 189 19.00 1.81 -7.22
CA THR A 189 18.12 0.79 -7.84
C THR A 189 16.78 1.38 -8.28
N LEU A 190 16.24 2.33 -7.52
CA LEU A 190 14.97 2.98 -7.81
C LEU A 190 15.10 3.83 -9.09
N THR A 191 14.22 3.56 -10.06
CA THR A 191 14.20 4.23 -11.37
C THR A 191 12.96 5.10 -11.57
N SER A 192 11.95 4.94 -10.72
CA SER A 192 10.69 5.70 -10.78
C SER A 192 10.20 6.06 -9.39
N LEU A 193 9.95 7.34 -9.16
CA LEU A 193 9.31 7.87 -7.97
C LEU A 193 8.14 8.77 -8.37
N GLN A 194 6.93 8.48 -7.88
CA GLN A 194 5.75 9.30 -8.12
C GLN A 194 5.21 9.87 -6.80
N ILE A 195 5.02 11.19 -6.75
CA ILE A 195 4.53 11.93 -5.57
C ILE A 195 3.40 12.91 -5.91
N THR A 196 2.60 12.55 -6.91
CA THR A 196 1.42 13.31 -7.36
C THR A 196 0.34 13.39 -6.27
N ASP A 197 -0.43 14.48 -6.27
CA ASP A 197 -1.54 14.71 -5.34
C ASP A 197 -1.13 14.60 -3.85
N THR A 198 0.06 15.12 -3.53
CA THR A 198 0.56 15.32 -2.15
C THR A 198 0.47 16.80 -1.75
N SER A 199 0.77 17.14 -0.50
CA SER A 199 0.79 18.53 0.01
C SER A 199 2.21 19.11 0.14
N ILE A 200 3.16 18.61 -0.66
CA ILE A 200 4.51 19.17 -0.75
C ILE A 200 4.42 20.55 -1.40
N SER A 201 4.99 21.57 -0.75
CA SER A 201 5.04 22.94 -1.28
C SER A 201 6.02 23.07 -2.45
N SER A 202 5.95 24.17 -3.19
CA SER A 202 6.92 24.50 -4.24
C SER A 202 8.37 24.43 -3.76
N ASP A 203 8.67 24.97 -2.56
CA ASP A 203 10.02 24.88 -1.97
C ASP A 203 10.46 23.43 -1.71
N GLY A 204 9.53 22.58 -1.27
CA GLY A 204 9.78 21.15 -1.09
C GLY A 204 10.04 20.44 -2.42
N ILE A 205 9.28 20.78 -3.46
CA ILE A 205 9.51 20.25 -4.82
C ILE A 205 10.87 20.71 -5.35
N LEU A 206 11.26 21.98 -5.15
CA LEU A 206 12.57 22.49 -5.55
C LEU A 206 13.72 21.71 -4.89
N LEU A 207 13.59 21.39 -3.60
CA LEU A 207 14.56 20.54 -2.88
C LEU A 207 14.66 19.14 -3.51
N ILE A 208 13.51 18.52 -3.81
CA ILE A 208 13.47 17.19 -4.44
C ILE A 208 14.09 17.21 -5.83
N ILE A 209 13.77 18.18 -6.69
CA ILE A 209 14.32 18.21 -8.05
C ILE A 209 15.81 18.56 -8.07
N GLN A 210 16.32 19.30 -7.08
CA GLN A 210 17.75 19.54 -6.92
C GLN A 210 18.51 18.22 -6.75
N SER A 211 17.94 17.24 -6.04
CA SER A 211 18.55 15.92 -5.85
C SER A 211 18.71 15.13 -7.17
N LEU A 212 17.86 15.39 -8.18
CA LEU A 212 17.99 14.82 -9.52
C LEU A 212 19.21 15.35 -10.27
N THR A 213 19.80 16.49 -9.88
CA THR A 213 21.06 16.94 -10.47
C THR A 213 22.22 15.99 -10.13
N ILE A 214 22.09 15.23 -9.03
CA ILE A 214 23.08 14.28 -8.54
C ILE A 214 22.82 12.88 -9.11
N ASN A 215 21.65 12.28 -8.86
CA ASN A 215 21.31 10.97 -9.40
C ASN A 215 20.73 11.10 -10.82
N LYS A 216 21.27 10.36 -11.80
CA LYS A 216 20.87 10.39 -13.22
C LYS A 216 19.93 9.26 -13.66
N ASN A 217 19.64 8.29 -12.80
CA ASN A 217 18.95 7.04 -13.15
C ASN A 217 17.45 7.04 -12.82
N ILE A 218 16.99 7.99 -12.02
CA ILE A 218 15.60 8.05 -11.57
C ILE A 218 14.78 9.08 -12.36
N LYS A 219 13.52 8.71 -12.64
CA LYS A 219 12.45 9.58 -13.14
C LYS A 219 11.52 9.94 -11.98
N LEU A 220 11.20 11.22 -11.88
CA LEU A 220 10.28 11.79 -10.92
C LEU A 220 8.96 12.16 -11.61
N TYR A 221 7.85 11.65 -11.10
CA TYR A 221 6.51 11.95 -11.59
C TYR A 221 5.80 12.88 -10.60
N LEU A 222 5.41 14.06 -11.09
CA LEU A 222 4.79 15.14 -10.34
C LEU A 222 3.42 15.48 -10.94
N GLY A 223 2.58 16.18 -10.19
CA GLY A 223 1.29 16.64 -10.70
C GLY A 223 1.46 17.87 -11.58
N MET A 224 0.50 18.11 -12.48
CA MET A 224 0.49 19.34 -13.31
C MET A 224 0.63 20.65 -12.51
N LYS A 225 0.19 20.68 -11.24
CA LYS A 225 0.33 21.84 -10.35
C LYS A 225 1.78 22.25 -10.06
N ASP A 226 2.72 21.31 -10.16
CA ASP A 226 4.14 21.53 -9.82
C ASP A 226 4.97 21.95 -11.05
N LYS A 227 4.34 22.01 -12.22
CA LYS A 227 5.01 22.23 -13.51
C LYS A 227 5.76 23.55 -13.55
N ASP A 228 5.09 24.65 -13.24
CA ASP A 228 5.68 26.00 -13.33
C ASP A 228 6.88 26.12 -12.40
N THR A 229 6.73 25.72 -11.13
CA THR A 229 7.81 25.61 -10.13
C THR A 229 9.03 24.87 -10.69
N CYS A 230 8.82 23.73 -11.35
CA CYS A 230 9.91 22.94 -11.90
C CYS A 230 10.56 23.59 -13.12
N THR A 231 9.76 24.16 -14.03
CA THR A 231 10.28 24.76 -15.28
C THR A 231 11.02 26.07 -15.04
N GLU A 232 10.74 26.76 -13.93
CA GLU A 232 11.44 27.98 -13.51
C GLU A 232 12.74 27.70 -12.75
N TYR A 233 12.99 26.44 -12.37
CA TYR A 233 14.23 26.04 -11.71
C TYR A 233 15.43 26.23 -12.66
N HIS A 234 16.48 26.92 -12.18
CA HIS A 234 17.64 27.31 -12.99
C HIS A 234 18.32 26.12 -13.71
N ASP A 235 18.34 24.94 -13.09
CA ASP A 235 18.94 23.73 -13.64
C ASP A 235 17.93 22.78 -14.29
N TYR A 236 16.70 23.23 -14.57
CA TYR A 236 15.64 22.40 -15.14
C TYR A 236 16.08 21.67 -16.42
N ASN A 237 16.86 22.33 -17.28
CA ASN A 237 17.37 21.74 -18.52
C ASN A 237 18.19 20.45 -18.31
N ILE A 238 18.83 20.29 -17.14
CA ILE A 238 19.64 19.11 -16.78
C ILE A 238 18.74 17.92 -16.40
N ILE A 239 17.52 18.19 -15.94
CA ILE A 239 16.61 17.20 -15.34
C ILE A 239 15.31 17.02 -16.12
N LYS A 240 15.03 17.86 -17.13
CA LYS A 240 13.74 17.93 -17.85
C LYS A 240 13.24 16.59 -18.41
N ASP A 241 14.13 15.73 -18.90
CA ASP A 241 13.74 14.42 -19.48
C ASP A 241 13.38 13.38 -18.40
N ARG A 242 13.58 13.73 -17.13
CA ARG A 242 13.35 12.88 -15.96
C ARG A 242 12.34 13.47 -14.98
N VAL A 243 11.83 14.67 -15.23
CA VAL A 243 10.67 15.22 -14.49
C VAL A 243 9.45 15.12 -15.41
N ILE A 244 8.51 14.26 -15.04
CA ILE A 244 7.32 13.93 -15.82
C ILE A 244 6.09 14.46 -15.08
N PHE A 245 5.20 15.12 -15.81
CA PHE A 245 3.94 15.65 -15.26
C PHE A 245 2.77 14.77 -15.69
N LEU A 246 1.92 14.38 -14.73
CA LEU A 246 0.71 13.59 -14.93
C LEU A 246 -0.56 14.44 -14.72
#